data_AF-A0A4Q0RWK0-F1
#
_entry.id   AF-A0A4Q0RWK0-F1
#
_cell.length_a   1.000
_cell.length_b   1.000
_cell.length_c   1.000
_cell.angle_alpha   90.00
_cell.angle_beta   90.00
_cell.angle_gamma   90.00
#
_symmetry.space_group_name_H-M   'P 1'
#
loop_
_entity.id
_entity.type
_entity.pdbx_description
1 polymer ?
#
loop_
_entity_poly.entity_id
_entity_poly.type
_entity_poly.pdbx_seq_one_letter_code
_entity_poly.pdbx_strand_id
1 'polypeptide(L)'
;MLWAVFGMMTSAVVLALARSLSERCESFGGHDSDVVFYRGLLAEANDDVRRGLVAPDDALATRAEIERRLLASLDSPSESRLRASRGWPTRRAAAALAIVVVLPLVALASYLKVGAPSQPDMPIASRRTGGDVILAAAVPDIRAEQARAEIAALLPGQRSDAIREMVEGLAEKLSKNGHDLQGWLHLIRSYVVLGERQKAEAAVASARAQLAGDAQAPARIDELVRQLGLKG
;
A
#
# COMPACT_ATOMS: atom_id res chain seq x y z
N MET A 1 -17.80 -5.81 -21.85
CA MET A 1 -18.62 -7.02 -21.60
C MET A 1 -17.98 -7.93 -20.53
N LEU A 2 -16.69 -8.28 -20.63
CA LEU A 2 -15.98 -9.11 -19.62
C LEU A 2 -16.04 -8.60 -18.17
N TRP A 3 -15.86 -7.29 -17.96
CA TRP A 3 -15.89 -6.67 -16.63
C TRP A 3 -17.25 -6.76 -15.93
N ALA A 4 -18.36 -6.75 -16.68
CA ALA A 4 -19.70 -6.90 -16.13
C ALA A 4 -19.93 -8.32 -15.58
N VAL A 5 -19.37 -9.32 -16.25
CA VAL A 5 -19.47 -10.73 -15.83
C VAL A 5 -18.71 -10.96 -14.52
N PHE A 6 -17.50 -10.40 -14.38
CA PHE A 6 -16.74 -10.50 -13.13
C PHE A 6 -17.42 -9.80 -11.95
N GLY A 7 -18.04 -8.64 -12.17
CA GLY A 7 -18.82 -7.95 -11.15
C GLY A 7 -20.05 -8.74 -10.69
N MET A 8 -20.76 -9.37 -11.63
CA MET A 8 -21.92 -10.20 -11.34
C MET A 8 -21.54 -11.46 -10.56
N MET A 9 -20.46 -12.13 -10.96
CA MET A 9 -19.97 -13.35 -10.31
C MET A 9 -19.53 -13.10 -8.87
N THR A 10 -18.80 -12.01 -8.62
CA THR A 10 -18.35 -11.65 -7.26
C THR A 10 -19.50 -11.28 -6.34
N SER A 11 -20.51 -10.56 -6.85
CA SER A 11 -21.73 -10.25 -6.07
C SER A 11 -22.53 -11.49 -5.71
N ALA A 12 -22.67 -12.44 -6.64
CA ALA A 12 -23.36 -13.71 -6.38
C ALA A 12 -22.65 -14.54 -5.31
N VAL A 13 -21.32 -14.59 -5.32
CA VAL A 13 -20.52 -15.30 -4.31
C VAL A 13 -20.66 -14.67 -2.93
N VAL A 14 -20.62 -13.33 -2.84
CA VAL A 14 -20.83 -12.61 -1.57
C VAL A 14 -22.21 -12.86 -0.99
N LEU A 15 -23.27 -12.83 -1.83
CA LEU A 15 -24.64 -13.13 -1.42
C LEU A 15 -24.80 -14.57 -0.93
N ALA A 16 -24.19 -15.53 -1.63
CA ALA A 16 -24.22 -16.93 -1.25
C ALA A 16 -23.51 -17.18 0.09
N LEU A 17 -22.35 -16.56 0.31
CA LEU A 17 -21.61 -16.64 1.58
C LEU A 17 -22.40 -15.99 2.72
N ALA A 18 -22.96 -14.79 2.51
CA ALA A 18 -23.76 -14.09 3.50
C ALA A 18 -24.99 -14.92 3.92
N ARG A 19 -25.70 -15.50 2.95
CA ARG A 19 -26.82 -16.40 3.21
C ARG A 19 -26.37 -17.67 3.96
N SER A 20 -25.29 -18.29 3.51
CA SER A 20 -24.79 -19.54 4.09
C SER A 20 -24.26 -19.39 5.53
N LEU A 21 -23.70 -18.23 5.88
CA LEU A 21 -23.30 -17.93 7.25
C LEU A 21 -24.51 -17.56 8.13
N SER A 22 -25.54 -16.95 7.56
CA SER A 22 -26.79 -16.64 8.26
C SER A 22 -27.57 -17.92 8.60
N GLU A 23 -27.66 -18.86 7.67
CA GLU A 23 -28.37 -20.14 7.87
C GLU A 23 -27.72 -21.03 8.93
N ARG A 24 -26.39 -20.99 9.06
CA ARG A 24 -25.68 -21.77 10.08
C ARG A 24 -25.87 -21.24 11.51
N CYS A 25 -26.24 -19.97 11.65
CA CYS A 25 -26.47 -19.36 12.96
C CYS A 25 -27.92 -19.60 13.46
N GLU A 26 -28.87 -19.88 12.56
CA GLU A 26 -30.27 -20.17 12.93
C GLU A 26 -30.49 -21.58 13.47
N SER A 27 -29.56 -22.52 13.26
CA SER A 27 -29.74 -23.92 13.65
C SER A 27 -29.50 -24.21 15.15
N PHE A 28 -28.94 -23.29 15.93
CA PHE A 28 -28.74 -23.46 17.37
C PHE A 28 -29.71 -22.58 18.16
N GLY A 29 -31.00 -22.93 18.12
CA GLY A 29 -32.02 -22.26 18.92
C GLY A 29 -31.85 -22.58 20.41
N GLY A 30 -31.72 -21.54 21.24
CA GLY A 30 -31.48 -21.66 22.69
C GLY A 30 -32.49 -22.52 23.46
N HIS A 31 -33.71 -22.67 22.97
CA HIS A 31 -34.73 -23.53 23.60
C HIS A 31 -34.34 -25.01 23.61
N ASP A 32 -33.77 -25.53 22.52
CA ASP A 32 -33.35 -26.94 22.45
C ASP A 32 -32.11 -27.18 23.35
N SER A 33 -31.26 -26.16 23.47
CA SER A 33 -30.12 -26.15 24.38
C SER A 33 -30.53 -26.14 25.85
N ASP A 34 -31.53 -25.34 26.24
CA ASP A 34 -31.99 -25.22 27.63
C ASP A 34 -32.62 -26.53 28.12
N VAL A 35 -33.42 -27.20 27.29
CA VAL A 35 -34.04 -28.49 27.61
C VAL A 35 -32.99 -29.59 27.81
N VAL A 36 -31.96 -29.64 26.96
CA VAL A 36 -30.84 -30.59 27.11
C VAL A 36 -30.03 -30.30 28.37
N PHE A 37 -29.78 -29.03 28.68
CA PHE A 37 -29.05 -28.61 29.87
C PHE A 37 -29.77 -29.00 31.18
N TYR A 38 -31.07 -28.68 31.32
CA TYR A 38 -31.83 -29.02 32.54
C TYR A 38 -32.03 -30.53 32.71
N ARG A 39 -32.15 -31.29 31.61
CA ARG A 39 -32.14 -32.76 31.65
C ARG A 39 -30.82 -33.33 32.17
N GLY A 40 -29.70 -32.72 31.78
CA GLY A 40 -28.38 -33.04 32.31
C GLY A 40 -28.28 -32.80 33.82
N LEU A 41 -28.76 -31.64 34.30
CA LEU A 41 -28.77 -31.30 35.73
C LEU A 41 -29.61 -32.27 36.57
N LEU A 42 -30.73 -32.76 36.04
CA LEU A 42 -31.53 -33.79 36.73
C LEU A 42 -30.82 -35.14 36.82
N ALA A 43 -30.06 -35.52 35.79
CA ALA A 43 -29.29 -36.75 35.80
C ALA A 43 -28.12 -36.67 36.80
N GLU A 44 -27.42 -35.54 36.85
CA GLU A 44 -26.33 -35.30 37.80
C GLU A 44 -26.83 -35.30 39.24
N ALA A 45 -27.92 -34.57 39.53
CA ALA A 45 -28.51 -34.52 40.87
C ALA A 45 -28.96 -35.91 41.38
N ASN A 46 -29.47 -36.76 40.48
CA ASN A 46 -29.79 -38.15 40.84
C ASN A 46 -28.53 -38.99 41.13
N ASP A 47 -27.44 -38.76 40.38
CA ASP A 47 -26.19 -39.47 40.63
C ASP A 47 -25.54 -39.04 41.95
N ASP A 48 -25.60 -37.75 42.29
CA ASP A 48 -25.09 -37.21 43.55
C ASP A 48 -25.78 -37.82 44.78
N VAL A 49 -27.09 -38.05 44.70
CA VAL A 49 -27.84 -38.77 45.74
C VAL A 49 -27.40 -40.22 45.83
N ARG A 50 -27.22 -40.91 44.69
CA ARG A 50 -26.72 -42.30 44.68
C ARG A 50 -25.32 -42.43 45.26
N ARG A 51 -24.46 -41.43 45.02
CA ARG A 51 -23.09 -41.36 45.55
C ARG A 51 -23.04 -40.94 47.02
N GLY A 52 -24.16 -40.56 47.62
CA GLY A 52 -24.24 -40.08 48.99
C GLY A 52 -23.59 -38.70 49.21
N LEU A 53 -23.42 -37.91 48.13
CA LEU A 53 -22.82 -36.57 48.19
C LEU A 53 -23.81 -35.51 48.67
N VAL A 54 -25.11 -35.76 48.49
CA VAL A 54 -26.20 -34.85 48.87
C VAL A 54 -27.25 -35.63 49.65
N ALA A 55 -27.77 -35.04 50.72
CA ALA A 55 -28.86 -35.63 51.48
C ALA A 55 -30.13 -35.75 50.61
N PRO A 56 -30.91 -36.84 50.73
CA PRO A 56 -32.06 -37.07 49.87
C PRO A 56 -33.10 -35.95 49.97
N ASP A 57 -33.30 -35.37 51.15
CA ASP A 57 -34.27 -34.29 51.37
C ASP A 57 -33.87 -32.97 50.65
N ASP A 58 -32.57 -32.63 50.67
CA ASP A 58 -32.04 -31.44 49.99
C ASP A 58 -32.06 -31.59 48.46
N ALA A 59 -31.83 -32.82 47.98
CA ALA A 59 -31.91 -33.14 46.56
C ALA A 59 -33.34 -33.06 46.03
N LEU A 60 -34.34 -33.46 46.82
CA LEU A 60 -35.76 -33.34 46.44
C LEU A 60 -36.17 -31.87 46.23
N ALA A 61 -35.74 -30.96 47.11
CA ALA A 61 -36.02 -29.53 46.97
C ALA A 61 -35.35 -28.93 45.72
N THR A 62 -34.08 -29.27 45.49
CA THR A 62 -33.32 -28.81 44.32
C THR A 62 -33.92 -29.34 43.02
N ARG A 63 -34.30 -30.62 43.00
CA ARG A 63 -34.93 -31.27 41.86
C ARG A 63 -36.29 -30.64 41.51
N ALA A 64 -37.11 -30.35 42.51
CA ALA A 64 -38.40 -29.70 42.29
C ALA A 64 -38.26 -28.31 41.64
N GLU A 65 -37.24 -27.54 42.02
CA GLU A 65 -36.96 -26.23 41.40
C GLU A 65 -36.42 -26.36 39.96
N ILE A 66 -35.55 -27.34 39.69
CA ILE A 66 -35.05 -27.61 38.33
C ILE A 66 -36.19 -28.06 37.42
N GLU A 67 -37.04 -28.99 37.87
CA GLU A 67 -38.22 -29.45 37.12
C GLU A 67 -39.19 -28.30 36.86
N ARG A 68 -39.41 -27.41 37.84
CA ARG A 68 -40.23 -26.20 37.67
C ARG A 68 -39.67 -25.26 36.61
N ARG A 69 -38.34 -25.04 36.58
CA ARG A 69 -37.68 -24.21 35.56
C ARG A 69 -37.68 -24.85 34.18
N LEU A 70 -37.51 -26.16 34.11
CA LEU A 70 -37.65 -26.92 32.87
C LEU A 70 -39.07 -26.78 32.33
N LEU A 71 -40.10 -26.97 33.15
CA LEU A 71 -41.50 -26.77 32.75
C LEU A 71 -41.75 -25.33 32.31
N ALA A 72 -41.25 -24.31 33.02
CA ALA A 72 -41.37 -22.91 32.61
C ALA A 72 -40.67 -22.60 31.26
N SER A 73 -39.57 -23.30 30.96
CA SER A 73 -38.89 -23.19 29.66
C SER A 73 -39.67 -23.86 28.52
N LEU A 74 -40.42 -24.93 28.82
CA LEU A 74 -41.30 -25.64 27.88
C LEU A 74 -42.61 -24.87 27.63
N ASP A 75 -43.16 -24.24 28.66
CA ASP A 75 -44.36 -23.39 28.64
C ASP A 75 -44.11 -21.96 28.14
N SER A 76 -42.93 -21.68 27.58
CA SER A 76 -42.66 -20.44 26.86
C SER A 76 -42.80 -20.60 25.33
N PRO A 77 -43.98 -20.93 24.76
CA PRO A 77 -44.17 -20.83 23.32
C PRO A 77 -44.42 -19.37 22.96
N SER A 78 -43.65 -18.87 21.99
CA SER A 78 -43.86 -17.63 21.20
C SER A 78 -43.18 -16.32 21.63
N GLU A 79 -42.91 -16.05 22.91
CA GLU A 79 -42.26 -14.77 23.27
C GLU A 79 -40.77 -14.72 22.87
N SER A 80 -40.08 -15.86 22.91
CA SER A 80 -38.69 -15.96 22.43
C SER A 80 -38.59 -15.82 20.91
N ARG A 81 -39.62 -16.22 20.13
CA ARG A 81 -39.69 -15.93 18.69
C ARG A 81 -39.84 -14.44 18.37
N LEU A 82 -40.41 -13.66 19.29
CA LEU A 82 -40.60 -12.21 19.14
C LEU A 82 -39.50 -11.36 19.80
N ARG A 83 -38.76 -11.89 20.79
CA ARG A 83 -37.68 -11.17 21.49
C ARG A 83 -36.26 -11.64 21.14
N ALA A 84 -36.06 -12.89 20.72
CA ALA A 84 -34.77 -13.36 20.19
C ALA A 84 -34.54 -12.92 18.72
N SER A 85 -35.52 -12.24 18.11
CA SER A 85 -35.35 -11.46 16.88
C SER A 85 -34.76 -10.07 17.12
N ARG A 86 -34.06 -9.84 18.24
CA ARG A 86 -33.00 -8.82 18.26
C ARG A 86 -31.78 -9.36 17.52
N GLY A 87 -32.03 -9.82 16.29
CA GLY A 87 -31.04 -9.95 15.25
C GLY A 87 -30.21 -8.67 15.22
N TRP A 88 -28.98 -8.77 14.72
CA TRP A 88 -28.11 -7.62 14.48
C TRP A 88 -28.99 -6.43 14.11
N PRO A 89 -28.98 -5.32 14.90
CA PRO A 89 -29.94 -4.24 14.69
C PRO A 89 -29.92 -3.96 13.20
N THR A 90 -31.08 -3.96 12.54
CA THR A 90 -31.18 -3.84 11.07
C THR A 90 -30.33 -2.70 10.51
N ARG A 91 -30.03 -1.70 11.34
CA ARG A 91 -29.02 -0.64 11.14
C ARG A 91 -27.58 -1.13 10.92
N ARG A 92 -27.07 -2.12 11.66
CA ARG A 92 -25.72 -2.73 11.50
C ARG A 92 -25.66 -3.65 10.27
N ALA A 93 -26.71 -4.42 10.00
CA ALA A 93 -26.81 -5.22 8.76
C ALA A 93 -26.96 -4.33 7.52
N ALA A 94 -27.77 -3.28 7.60
CA ALA A 94 -27.89 -2.25 6.56
C ALA A 94 -26.61 -1.43 6.42
N ALA A 95 -25.87 -1.17 7.51
CA ALA A 95 -24.57 -0.52 7.44
C ALA A 95 -23.53 -1.43 6.78
N ALA A 96 -23.52 -2.73 7.07
CA ALA A 96 -22.65 -3.69 6.40
C ALA A 96 -22.97 -3.78 4.90
N LEU A 97 -24.26 -3.84 4.53
CA LEU A 97 -24.70 -3.81 3.13
C LEU A 97 -24.34 -2.47 2.46
N ALA A 98 -24.52 -1.35 3.17
CA ALA A 98 -24.13 -0.04 2.69
C ALA A 98 -22.62 0.03 2.46
N ILE A 99 -21.78 -0.54 3.32
CA ILE A 99 -20.32 -0.60 3.10
C ILE A 99 -20.00 -1.43 1.85
N VAL A 100 -20.63 -2.59 1.68
CA VAL A 100 -20.44 -3.47 0.52
C VAL A 100 -20.86 -2.79 -0.80
N VAL A 101 -21.80 -1.85 -0.77
CA VAL A 101 -22.28 -1.13 -1.96
C VAL A 101 -21.54 0.20 -2.17
N VAL A 102 -21.33 0.96 -1.10
CA VAL A 102 -20.72 2.30 -1.12
C VAL A 102 -19.24 2.21 -1.45
N LEU A 103 -18.52 1.23 -0.88
CA LEU A 103 -17.09 1.08 -1.13
C LEU A 103 -16.77 0.86 -2.63
N PRO A 104 -17.42 -0.06 -3.35
CA PRO A 104 -17.21 -0.21 -4.80
C PRO A 104 -17.73 0.99 -5.61
N LEU A 105 -18.79 1.67 -5.19
CA LEU A 105 -19.25 2.91 -5.84
C LEU A 105 -18.20 4.03 -5.73
N VAL A 106 -17.59 4.20 -4.57
CA VAL A 106 -16.51 5.17 -4.35
C VAL A 106 -15.27 4.80 -5.16
N ALA A 107 -14.90 3.51 -5.20
CA ALA A 107 -13.80 3.03 -6.02
C ALA A 107 -14.05 3.30 -7.52
N LEU A 108 -15.26 3.04 -8.01
CA LEU A 108 -15.66 3.30 -9.39
C LEU A 108 -15.64 4.80 -9.71
N ALA A 109 -16.20 5.64 -8.84
CA ALA A 109 -16.18 7.09 -9.01
C ALA A 109 -14.73 7.64 -9.01
N SER A 110 -13.88 7.10 -8.15
CA SER A 110 -12.46 7.44 -8.10
C SER A 110 -11.74 7.01 -9.37
N TYR A 111 -12.04 5.82 -9.91
CA TYR A 111 -11.52 5.36 -11.20
C TYR A 111 -11.98 6.24 -12.37
N LEU A 112 -13.23 6.72 -12.36
CA LEU A 112 -13.70 7.64 -13.41
C LEU A 112 -13.04 9.03 -13.32
N LYS A 113 -12.62 9.47 -12.13
CA LYS A 113 -11.98 10.78 -11.91
C LYS A 113 -10.46 10.76 -12.12
N VAL A 114 -9.78 9.69 -11.69
CA VAL A 114 -8.31 9.56 -11.72
C VAL A 114 -7.84 8.62 -12.82
N GLY A 115 -8.63 7.58 -13.11
CA GLY A 115 -8.30 6.62 -14.16
C GLY A 115 -8.48 7.23 -15.53
N ALA A 116 -7.88 6.57 -16.52
CA ALA A 116 -8.00 6.94 -17.91
C ALA A 116 -8.83 5.88 -18.64
N PRO A 117 -10.17 5.88 -18.49
CA PRO A 117 -11.05 4.86 -19.06
C PRO A 117 -11.02 4.84 -20.60
N SER A 118 -10.52 5.90 -21.22
CA SER A 118 -10.38 6.06 -22.67
C SER A 118 -8.98 5.73 -23.19
N GLN A 119 -8.07 5.20 -22.38
CA GLN A 119 -6.76 4.78 -22.91
C GLN A 119 -6.95 3.55 -23.82
N PRO A 120 -6.52 3.63 -25.10
CA PRO A 120 -6.50 2.48 -25.98
C PRO A 120 -5.57 1.41 -25.42
N ASP A 121 -5.93 0.14 -25.58
CA ASP A 121 -5.03 -0.96 -25.24
C ASP A 121 -3.69 -0.77 -25.98
N MET A 122 -2.59 -0.76 -25.24
CA MET A 122 -1.25 -0.74 -25.82
C MET A 122 -0.79 -2.18 -26.09
N PRO A 123 -0.80 -2.63 -27.36
CA PRO A 123 -0.35 -3.97 -27.70
C PRO A 123 1.14 -4.13 -27.36
N ILE A 124 1.55 -5.35 -27.05
CA ILE A 124 2.93 -5.67 -26.63
C ILE A 124 3.98 -5.16 -27.63
N ALA A 125 3.64 -5.06 -28.92
CA ALA A 125 4.50 -4.50 -29.94
C ALA A 125 4.85 -3.02 -29.70
N SER A 126 3.89 -2.19 -29.26
CA SER A 126 4.09 -0.78 -28.93
C SER A 126 4.90 -0.59 -27.64
N ARG A 127 4.88 -1.60 -26.75
CA ARG A 127 5.68 -1.61 -25.52
C ARG A 127 7.15 -1.91 -25.75
N ARG A 128 7.56 -2.56 -26.84
CA ARG A 128 9.00 -2.76 -27.13
C ARG A 128 9.66 -1.46 -27.60
N THR A 129 8.98 -0.71 -28.47
CA THR A 129 9.48 0.58 -28.95
C THR A 129 9.51 1.65 -27.86
N GLY A 130 8.56 1.63 -26.91
CA GLY A 130 8.60 2.49 -25.71
C GLY A 130 9.46 1.93 -24.57
N GLY A 131 9.61 0.61 -24.48
CA GLY A 131 10.37 -0.07 -23.43
C GLY A 131 11.88 0.11 -23.57
N ASP A 132 12.41 0.17 -24.79
CA ASP A 132 13.82 0.50 -25.01
C ASP A 132 14.12 1.97 -24.65
N VAL A 133 13.15 2.88 -24.83
CA VAL A 133 13.26 4.30 -24.47
C VAL A 133 13.02 4.52 -22.96
N ILE A 134 12.10 3.78 -22.33
CA ILE A 134 11.78 3.90 -20.90
C ILE A 134 12.74 3.10 -20.02
N LEU A 135 13.23 1.92 -20.42
CA LEU A 135 14.38 1.31 -19.74
C LEU A 135 15.62 2.18 -19.92
N ALA A 136 15.91 2.74 -21.10
CA ALA A 136 17.03 3.68 -21.23
C ALA A 136 16.88 4.96 -20.38
N ALA A 137 15.64 5.36 -20.04
CA ALA A 137 15.34 6.52 -19.20
C ALA A 137 15.17 6.23 -17.70
N ALA A 138 14.87 4.98 -17.29
CA ALA A 138 14.73 4.54 -15.89
C ALA A 138 15.92 3.70 -15.36
N VAL A 139 16.68 3.05 -16.24
CA VAL A 139 17.99 2.45 -15.93
C VAL A 139 19.08 3.49 -15.57
N PRO A 140 19.09 4.77 -15.99
CA PRO A 140 20.13 5.68 -15.57
C PRO A 140 20.09 5.93 -14.08
N ASP A 141 18.95 5.88 -13.39
CA ASP A 141 18.93 6.20 -11.96
C ASP A 141 19.48 5.04 -11.11
N ILE A 142 19.06 3.80 -11.37
CA ILE A 142 19.62 2.62 -10.71
C ILE A 142 21.09 2.40 -11.08
N ARG A 143 21.44 2.56 -12.38
CA ARG A 143 22.83 2.41 -12.85
C ARG A 143 23.71 3.57 -12.42
N ALA A 144 23.20 4.80 -12.32
CA ALA A 144 23.95 5.93 -11.78
C ALA A 144 24.16 5.77 -10.29
N GLU A 145 23.18 5.25 -9.54
CA GLU A 145 23.33 4.99 -8.11
C GLU A 145 24.35 3.86 -7.87
N GLN A 146 24.32 2.80 -8.68
CA GLN A 146 25.34 1.75 -8.67
C GLN A 146 26.73 2.28 -9.06
N ALA A 147 26.84 3.06 -10.13
CA ALA A 147 28.10 3.67 -10.55
C ALA A 147 28.64 4.64 -9.49
N ARG A 148 27.78 5.41 -8.83
CA ARG A 148 28.15 6.27 -7.70
C ARG A 148 28.67 5.45 -6.51
N ALA A 149 28.00 4.35 -6.19
CA ALA A 149 28.41 3.45 -5.11
C ALA A 149 29.75 2.77 -5.41
N GLU A 150 29.99 2.34 -6.65
CA GLU A 150 31.26 1.76 -7.10
C GLU A 150 32.39 2.79 -7.03
N ILE A 151 32.18 4.01 -7.54
CA ILE A 151 33.15 5.11 -7.46
C ILE A 151 33.42 5.49 -5.99
N ALA A 152 32.40 5.45 -5.13
CA ALA A 152 32.53 5.68 -3.69
C ALA A 152 33.24 4.54 -2.93
N ALA A 153 33.30 3.34 -3.51
CA ALA A 153 34.04 2.20 -2.96
C ALA A 153 35.53 2.18 -3.37
N LEU A 154 35.92 2.94 -4.41
CA LEU A 154 37.32 3.06 -4.84
C LEU A 154 38.21 3.80 -3.81
N LEU A 155 39.51 3.48 -3.84
CA LEU A 155 40.55 4.20 -3.09
C LEU A 155 40.54 5.69 -3.46
N PRO A 156 40.87 6.62 -2.52
CA PRO A 156 40.77 8.06 -2.76
C PRO A 156 41.53 8.58 -4.00
N GLY A 157 42.68 7.99 -4.32
CA GLY A 157 43.44 8.30 -5.54
C GLY A 157 42.70 7.87 -6.81
N GLN A 158 42.30 6.60 -6.89
CA GLN A 158 41.59 6.04 -8.05
C GLN A 158 40.21 6.70 -8.28
N ARG A 159 39.54 7.11 -7.20
CA ARG A 159 38.29 7.87 -7.29
C ARG A 159 38.49 9.22 -7.97
N SER A 160 39.59 9.91 -7.65
CA SER A 160 39.91 11.22 -8.23
C SER A 160 40.22 11.11 -9.72
N ASP A 161 40.89 10.02 -10.14
CA ASP A 161 41.18 9.74 -11.55
C ASP A 161 39.91 9.37 -12.33
N ALA A 162 39.05 8.53 -11.77
CA ALA A 162 37.75 8.19 -12.37
C ALA A 162 36.84 9.41 -12.53
N ILE A 163 36.80 10.30 -11.53
CA ILE A 163 36.03 11.56 -11.62
C ILE A 163 36.65 12.47 -12.70
N ARG A 164 37.98 12.53 -12.81
CA ARG A 164 38.68 13.33 -13.82
C ARG A 164 38.31 12.91 -15.24
N GLU A 165 38.36 11.63 -15.55
CA GLU A 165 37.95 11.09 -16.87
C GLU A 165 36.49 11.43 -17.18
N MET A 166 35.61 11.32 -16.19
CA MET A 166 34.18 11.62 -16.37
C MET A 166 33.93 13.12 -16.59
N VAL A 167 34.66 13.99 -15.89
CA VAL A 167 34.60 15.45 -16.05
C VAL A 167 35.18 15.88 -17.41
N GLU A 168 36.24 15.21 -17.90
CA GLU A 168 36.81 15.44 -19.23
C GLU A 168 35.84 15.05 -20.35
N GLY A 169 35.14 13.92 -20.23
CA GLY A 169 34.08 13.55 -21.18
C GLY A 169 32.92 14.56 -21.20
N LEU A 170 32.58 15.13 -20.03
CA LEU A 170 31.59 16.22 -19.95
C LEU A 170 32.10 17.49 -20.62
N ALA A 171 33.36 17.86 -20.43
CA ALA A 171 33.98 19.00 -21.09
C ALA A 171 33.99 18.87 -22.61
N GLU A 172 34.30 17.68 -23.13
CA GLU A 172 34.27 17.39 -24.57
C GLU A 172 32.84 17.46 -25.15
N LYS A 173 31.85 17.01 -24.39
CA LYS A 173 30.45 17.13 -24.80
C LYS A 173 29.99 18.59 -24.82
N LEU A 174 30.36 19.35 -23.80
CA LEU A 174 30.04 20.77 -23.70
C LEU A 174 30.76 21.59 -24.78
N SER A 175 31.97 21.23 -25.20
CA SER A 175 32.63 21.92 -26.32
C SER A 175 31.90 21.70 -27.66
N LYS A 176 31.23 20.56 -27.84
CA LYS A 176 30.50 20.22 -29.07
C LYS A 176 29.10 20.84 -29.15
N ASN A 177 28.37 20.97 -28.04
CA ASN A 177 26.98 21.48 -28.00
C ASN A 177 26.75 22.38 -26.76
N GLY A 178 27.50 23.49 -26.67
CA GLY A 178 27.75 24.16 -25.38
C GLY A 178 26.94 25.41 -25.04
N HIS A 179 25.64 25.44 -25.33
CA HIS A 179 24.77 26.53 -24.87
C HIS A 179 24.21 26.32 -23.45
N ASP A 180 24.77 25.39 -22.68
CA ASP A 180 24.34 25.09 -21.31
C ASP A 180 25.20 25.83 -20.26
N LEU A 181 24.71 26.97 -19.79
CA LEU A 181 25.35 27.75 -18.73
C LEU A 181 25.56 26.93 -17.44
N GLN A 182 24.61 26.09 -17.04
CA GLN A 182 24.73 25.33 -15.80
C GLN A 182 25.80 24.24 -15.90
N GLY A 183 25.88 23.57 -17.05
CA GLY A 183 26.94 22.59 -17.34
C GLY A 183 28.34 23.19 -17.23
N TRP A 184 28.55 24.38 -17.79
CA TRP A 184 29.83 25.09 -17.70
C TRP A 184 30.18 25.53 -16.27
N LEU A 185 29.23 26.04 -15.50
CA LEU A 185 29.46 26.43 -14.10
C LEU A 185 29.80 25.21 -13.22
N HIS A 186 29.14 24.07 -13.46
CA HIS A 186 29.43 22.83 -12.75
C HIS A 186 30.83 22.32 -13.09
N LEU A 187 31.23 22.37 -14.36
CA LEU A 187 32.56 21.97 -14.83
C LEU A 187 33.68 22.78 -14.13
N ILE A 188 33.51 24.11 -14.05
CA ILE A 188 34.48 25.00 -13.40
C ILE A 188 34.65 24.64 -11.91
N ARG A 189 33.54 24.42 -11.19
CA ARG A 189 33.57 24.03 -9.77
C ARG A 189 34.25 22.68 -9.57
N SER A 190 33.94 21.71 -10.43
CA SER A 190 34.53 20.36 -10.36
C SER A 190 36.05 20.41 -10.54
N TYR A 191 36.57 21.19 -11.49
CA TYR A 191 38.02 21.35 -11.66
C TYR A 191 38.69 22.01 -10.45
N VAL A 192 38.04 22.98 -9.80
CA VAL A 192 38.59 23.61 -8.58
C VAL A 192 38.63 22.63 -7.41
N VAL A 193 37.59 21.82 -7.21
CA VAL A 193 37.56 20.79 -6.16
C VAL A 193 38.64 19.73 -6.38
N LEU A 194 38.94 19.40 -7.64
CA LEU A 194 40.03 18.49 -8.01
C LEU A 194 41.43 19.13 -7.96
N GLY A 195 41.54 20.42 -7.63
CA GLY A 195 42.80 21.17 -7.59
C GLY A 195 43.37 21.53 -8.98
N GLU A 196 42.65 21.26 -10.06
CA GLU A 196 43.07 21.50 -11.44
C GLU A 196 42.81 22.93 -11.89
N ARG A 197 43.47 23.87 -11.22
CA ARG A 197 43.21 25.31 -11.38
C ARG A 197 43.41 25.84 -12.81
N GLN A 198 44.42 25.36 -13.52
CA GLN A 198 44.65 25.73 -14.93
C GLN A 198 43.51 25.28 -15.85
N LYS A 199 42.95 24.08 -15.63
CA LYS A 199 41.81 23.60 -16.40
C LYS A 199 40.53 24.35 -16.06
N ALA A 200 40.36 24.77 -14.80
CA ALA A 200 39.25 25.64 -14.40
C ALA A 200 39.28 26.99 -15.14
N GLU A 201 40.45 27.63 -15.24
CA GLU A 201 40.63 28.89 -15.98
C GLU A 201 40.38 28.70 -17.49
N ALA A 202 40.86 27.60 -18.09
CA ALA A 202 40.56 27.26 -19.48
C ALA A 202 39.05 27.00 -19.72
N ALA A 203 38.37 26.36 -18.77
CA ALA A 203 36.93 26.12 -18.83
C ALA A 203 36.13 27.42 -18.74
N VAL A 204 36.57 28.40 -17.95
CA VAL A 204 35.99 29.75 -17.89
C VAL A 204 36.08 30.44 -19.26
N ALA A 205 37.26 30.40 -19.90
CA ALA A 205 37.45 30.99 -21.22
C ALA A 205 36.54 30.35 -22.28
N SER A 206 36.47 29.01 -22.30
CA SER A 206 35.59 28.25 -23.19
C SER A 206 34.11 28.54 -22.95
N ALA A 207 33.69 28.63 -21.68
CA ALA A 207 32.32 28.97 -21.31
C ALA A 207 31.91 30.35 -21.83
N ARG A 208 32.77 31.36 -21.67
CA ARG A 208 32.52 32.72 -22.19
C ARG A 208 32.43 32.75 -23.71
N ALA A 209 33.29 32.01 -24.40
CA ALA A 209 33.28 31.94 -25.86
C ALA A 209 32.00 31.29 -26.40
N GLN A 210 31.55 30.18 -25.79
CA GLN A 210 30.41 29.41 -26.27
C GLN A 210 29.05 30.00 -25.85
N LEU A 211 29.02 30.75 -24.73
CA LEU A 211 27.83 31.41 -24.19
C LEU A 211 27.76 32.90 -24.50
N ALA A 212 28.54 33.38 -25.49
CA ALA A 212 28.53 34.80 -25.89
C ALA A 212 27.14 35.32 -26.33
N GLY A 213 26.22 34.42 -26.71
CA GLY A 213 24.83 34.75 -27.05
C GLY A 213 23.86 34.82 -25.86
N ASP A 214 24.29 34.48 -24.64
CA ASP A 214 23.46 34.53 -23.43
C ASP A 214 23.77 35.79 -22.61
N ALA A 215 22.75 36.63 -22.42
CA ALA A 215 22.87 37.89 -21.67
C ALA A 215 23.21 37.71 -20.18
N GLN A 216 22.90 36.55 -19.59
CA GLN A 216 23.10 36.28 -18.16
C GLN A 216 24.37 35.48 -17.87
N ALA A 217 24.93 34.81 -18.88
CA ALA A 217 26.12 33.99 -18.74
C ALA A 217 27.37 34.73 -18.20
N PRO A 218 27.77 35.91 -18.71
CA PRO A 218 29.00 36.56 -18.26
C PRO A 218 28.95 36.94 -16.78
N ALA A 219 27.84 37.53 -16.31
CA ALA A 219 27.68 37.91 -14.92
C ALA A 219 27.75 36.72 -13.95
N ARG A 220 27.18 35.56 -14.35
CA ARG A 220 27.20 34.33 -13.54
C ARG A 220 28.59 33.69 -13.49
N ILE A 221 29.30 33.69 -14.62
CA ILE A 221 30.67 33.17 -14.70
C ILE A 221 31.62 34.04 -13.88
N ASP A 222 31.52 35.36 -14.00
CA ASP A 222 32.39 36.30 -13.28
C ASP A 222 32.17 36.24 -11.77
N GLU A 223 30.92 36.09 -11.34
CA GLU A 223 30.61 35.85 -9.92
C GLU A 223 31.26 34.56 -9.42
N LEU A 224 31.18 33.47 -10.20
CA LEU A 224 31.79 32.20 -9.82
C LEU A 224 33.32 32.29 -9.78
N VAL A 225 33.94 32.96 -10.74
CA VAL A 225 35.40 33.18 -10.80
C VAL A 225 35.88 33.94 -9.56
N ARG A 226 35.15 34.98 -9.15
CA ARG A 226 35.46 35.74 -7.91
C ARG A 226 35.33 34.89 -6.67
N GLN A 227 34.26 34.11 -6.54
CA GLN A 227 34.03 33.22 -5.38
C GLN A 227 35.12 32.15 -5.24
N LEU A 228 35.58 31.59 -6.36
CA LEU A 228 36.62 30.56 -6.39
C LEU A 228 38.04 31.15 -6.40
N GLY A 229 38.16 32.48 -6.42
CA GLY A 229 39.43 33.20 -6.46
C GLY A 229 40.28 32.87 -7.69
N LEU A 230 39.66 32.48 -8.81
CA LEU A 230 40.34 32.15 -10.06
C LEU A 230 40.80 33.42 -10.78
N LYS A 231 41.84 33.33 -11.62
CA LYS A 231 42.21 34.46 -12.48
C LYS A 231 41.23 34.47 -13.66
N GLY A 232 40.51 35.58 -13.78
CA GLY A 232 39.50 35.80 -14.83
C GLY A 232 40.10 36.07 -16.18
#